data_AF-A0A2P8EB53-F1
#
_entry.id   AF-A0A2P8EB53-F1
#
_cell.length_a   1.000
_cell.length_b   1.000
_cell.length_c   1.000
_cell.angle_alpha   90.00
_cell.angle_beta   90.00
_cell.angle_gamma   90.00
#
_symmetry.space_group_name_H-M   'P 1'
#
loop_
_entity.id
_entity.type
_entity.pdbx_description
1 polymer ?
#
loop_
_entity_poly.entity_id
_entity_poly.type
_entity_poly.pdbx_seq_one_letter_code
_entity_poly.pdbx_strand_id
1 'polypeptide(L)'
;MVRVPLTISERERGERLGEALRRARGERSIVDVATEAGISPETLRKIERGRIPTPAFFTVVAVADILGMSVDALLTEVMVQVTDAADDDAAPLATLAR
;
A
#
# COMPACT_ATOMS: atom_id res chain seq x y z
N MET A 1 -11.22 18.68 14.07
CA MET A 1 -11.69 17.84 12.93
C MET A 1 -11.83 16.41 13.43
N VAL A 2 -13.03 15.83 13.35
CA VAL A 2 -13.25 14.44 13.76
C VAL A 2 -12.70 13.54 12.65
N ARG A 3 -11.69 12.71 12.95
CA ARG A 3 -11.24 11.69 11.99
C ARG A 3 -12.18 10.49 12.11
N VAL A 4 -12.67 9.98 10.98
CA VAL A 4 -13.35 8.69 10.95
C VAL A 4 -12.32 7.61 11.32
N PRO A 5 -12.61 6.71 12.27
CA PRO A 5 -11.73 5.59 12.56
C PRO A 5 -11.58 4.69 11.33
N LEU A 6 -10.35 4.26 11.05
CA LEU A 6 -10.12 3.24 10.03
C LEU A 6 -10.75 1.91 10.47
N THR A 7 -11.45 1.29 9.53
CA THR A 7 -11.92 -0.10 9.61
C THR A 7 -10.73 -1.07 9.73
N ILE A 8 -11.01 -2.29 10.18
CA ILE A 8 -10.00 -3.35 10.25
C ILE A 8 -9.47 -3.65 8.84
N SER A 9 -10.37 -3.81 7.86
CA SER A 9 -10.01 -4.12 6.48
C SER A 9 -9.16 -3.03 5.82
N GLU A 10 -9.35 -1.75 6.15
CA GLU A 10 -8.47 -0.66 5.68
C GLU A 10 -7.04 -0.77 6.24
N ARG A 11 -6.90 -1.18 7.51
CA ARG A 11 -5.58 -1.40 8.13
C ARG A 11 -4.88 -2.58 7.49
N GLU A 12 -5.58 -3.70 7.33
CA GLU A 12 -5.04 -4.90 6.69
C GLU A 12 -4.59 -4.62 5.25
N ARG A 13 -5.38 -3.89 4.46
CA ARG A 13 -4.97 -3.49 3.11
C ARG A 13 -3.70 -2.63 3.12
N GLY A 14 -3.60 -1.70 4.06
CA GLY A 14 -2.41 -0.86 4.24
C GLY A 14 -1.16 -1.65 4.64
N GLU A 15 -1.31 -2.63 5.52
CA GLU A 15 -0.24 -3.55 5.93
C GLU A 15 0.24 -4.41 4.75
N ARG A 16 -0.68 -5.03 4.01
CA ARG A 16 -0.38 -5.82 2.80
C ARG A 16 0.31 -4.99 1.73
N LEU A 17 -0.15 -3.77 1.50
CA LEU A 17 0.50 -2.82 0.58
C LEU A 17 1.94 -2.50 1.02
N GLY A 18 2.13 -2.22 2.30
CA GLY A 18 3.46 -1.96 2.86
C GLY A 18 4.42 -3.13 2.68
N GLU A 19 3.96 -4.35 2.95
CA GLU A 19 4.74 -5.57 2.77
C GLU A 19 5.11 -5.82 1.31
N ALA A 20 4.18 -5.60 0.38
CA ALA A 20 4.43 -5.72 -1.05
C ALA A 20 5.54 -4.77 -1.53
N LEU A 21 5.46 -3.50 -1.15
CA LEU A 21 6.50 -2.52 -1.47
C LEU A 21 7.83 -2.86 -0.79
N ARG A 22 7.80 -3.34 0.45
CA ARG A 22 9.01 -3.75 1.19
C ARG A 22 9.72 -4.92 0.52
N ARG A 23 8.96 -5.90 0.02
CA ARG A 23 9.49 -7.05 -0.72
C ARG A 23 10.06 -6.60 -2.06
N ALA A 24 9.35 -5.76 -2.81
CA ALA A 24 9.83 -5.18 -4.06
C ALA A 24 11.13 -4.39 -3.90
N ARG A 25 11.28 -3.63 -2.79
CA ARG A 25 12.52 -2.93 -2.48
C ARG A 25 13.70 -3.87 -2.24
N GLY A 26 13.46 -5.04 -1.67
CA GLY A 26 14.51 -6.02 -1.38
C GLY A 26 15.62 -5.44 -0.51
N GLU A 27 16.85 -5.47 -1.03
CA GLU A 27 18.05 -4.96 -0.35
C GLU A 27 18.38 -3.50 -0.68
N ARG A 28 17.64 -2.86 -1.61
CA ARG A 28 17.86 -1.44 -1.94
C ARG A 28 17.72 -0.57 -0.70
N SER A 29 18.58 0.43 -0.60
CA SER A 29 18.54 1.43 0.47
C SER A 29 17.17 2.11 0.52
N ILE A 30 16.59 2.16 1.73
CA ILE A 30 15.33 2.88 1.96
C ILE A 30 15.50 4.39 1.74
N VAL A 31 16.71 4.92 1.95
CA VAL A 31 17.00 6.34 1.76
C VAL A 31 17.00 6.67 0.28
N ASP A 32 17.63 5.83 -0.53
CA ASP A 32 17.77 6.06 -1.98
C ASP A 32 16.40 5.99 -2.66
N VAL A 33 15.63 4.94 -2.37
CA VAL A 33 14.27 4.77 -2.92
C VAL A 33 13.35 5.91 -2.48
N ALA A 34 13.41 6.33 -1.21
CA ALA A 34 12.59 7.44 -0.74
C ALA A 34 12.96 8.78 -1.40
N THR A 35 14.27 9.02 -1.60
CA THR A 35 14.79 10.22 -2.25
C THR A 35 14.37 10.27 -3.72
N GLU A 36 14.54 9.16 -4.44
CA GLU A 36 14.05 9.01 -5.83
C GLU A 36 12.53 9.23 -5.90
N ALA A 37 11.77 8.76 -4.91
CA ALA A 37 10.32 8.88 -4.84
C ALA A 37 9.83 10.26 -4.35
N GLY A 38 10.74 11.19 -4.02
CA GLY A 38 10.40 12.53 -3.54
C GLY A 38 9.74 12.55 -2.16
N ILE A 39 9.98 11.54 -1.32
CA ILE A 39 9.42 11.45 0.04
C ILE A 39 10.53 11.28 1.08
N SER A 40 10.20 11.51 2.36
CA SER A 40 11.15 11.25 3.43
C SER A 40 11.38 9.74 3.60
N PRO A 41 12.61 9.29 3.98
CA PRO A 41 12.86 7.89 4.32
C PRO A 41 11.96 7.38 5.46
N GLU A 42 11.55 8.25 6.37
CA GLU A 42 10.64 7.92 7.44
C GLU A 42 9.20 7.69 6.95
N THR A 43 8.77 8.46 5.94
CA THR A 43 7.48 8.23 5.25
C THR A 43 7.47 6.85 4.61
N LEU A 44 8.50 6.51 3.82
CA LEU A 44 8.61 5.20 3.20
C LEU A 44 8.62 4.08 4.25
N ARG A 45 9.38 4.25 5.33
CA ARG A 45 9.45 3.28 6.45
C ARG A 45 8.11 3.05 7.12
N LYS A 46 7.28 4.08 7.25
CA LYS A 46 5.92 3.97 7.79
C LYS A 46 4.98 3.27 6.82
N ILE A 47 5.07 3.55 5.52
CA ILE A 47 4.30 2.85 4.47
C ILE A 47 4.65 1.36 4.50
N GLU A 48 5.94 1.01 4.44
CA GLU A 48 6.41 -0.39 4.41
C GLU A 48 6.00 -1.22 5.63
N ARG A 49 5.67 -0.56 6.75
CA ARG A 49 5.23 -1.22 7.99
C ARG A 49 3.72 -1.10 8.22
N GLY A 50 2.95 -0.67 7.21
CA GLY A 50 1.50 -0.47 7.32
C GLY A 50 1.08 0.65 8.28
N ARG A 51 2.02 1.48 8.76
CA ARG A 51 1.72 2.56 9.73
C ARG A 51 1.08 3.79 9.09
N ILE A 52 1.01 3.82 7.76
CA ILE A 52 0.18 4.73 6.98
C ILE A 52 -0.78 3.85 6.17
N PRO A 53 -1.97 3.49 6.71
CA PRO A 53 -2.86 2.55 6.04
C PRO A 53 -3.48 3.07 4.74
N THR A 54 -3.65 4.40 4.66
CA THR A 54 -4.19 5.10 3.50
C THR A 54 -3.13 6.07 2.96
N PRO A 55 -2.04 5.56 2.36
CA PRO A 55 -1.03 6.43 1.78
C PRO A 55 -1.60 7.14 0.56
N ALA A 56 -1.03 8.31 0.22
CA ALA A 56 -1.45 9.04 -0.96
C ALA A 56 -1.16 8.23 -2.23
N PHE A 57 -2.15 8.17 -3.13
CA PHE A 57 -2.06 7.38 -4.37
C PHE A 57 -0.77 7.67 -5.16
N PHE A 58 -0.47 8.95 -5.43
CA PHE A 58 0.73 9.33 -6.19
C PHE A 58 2.03 8.95 -5.48
N THR A 59 2.05 8.88 -4.15
CA THR A 59 3.21 8.37 -3.41
C THR A 59 3.42 6.88 -3.66
N VAL A 60 2.34 6.08 -3.66
CA VAL A 60 2.42 4.64 -3.94
C VAL A 60 2.90 4.40 -5.37
N VAL A 61 2.33 5.11 -6.34
CA VAL A 61 2.71 4.99 -7.75
C VAL A 61 4.17 5.36 -7.98
N ALA A 62 4.65 6.47 -7.40
CA ALA A 62 6.04 6.89 -7.53
C ALA A 62 7.02 5.83 -6.96
N VAL A 63 6.71 5.29 -5.78
CA VAL A 63 7.53 4.22 -5.18
C VAL A 63 7.49 2.95 -6.04
N ALA A 64 6.32 2.55 -6.54
CA ALA A 64 6.18 1.36 -7.39
C ALA A 64 7.00 1.48 -8.69
N ASP A 65 6.94 2.64 -9.35
CA ASP A 65 7.69 2.94 -10.57
C ASP A 65 9.21 2.80 -10.36
N ILE A 66 9.74 3.40 -9.30
CA ILE A 66 11.16 3.32 -8.92
C ILE A 66 11.60 1.89 -8.62
N LEU A 67 10.71 1.08 -8.06
CA LEU A 67 10.97 -0.32 -7.77
C LEU A 67 10.77 -1.23 -8.99
N GLY A 68 10.43 -0.69 -10.16
CA GLY A 68 10.17 -1.45 -11.37
C GLY A 68 8.91 -2.33 -11.26
N MET A 69 7.99 -1.98 -10.37
CA MET A 69 6.77 -2.72 -10.10
C MET A 69 5.58 -2.05 -10.77
N SER A 70 4.86 -2.79 -11.62
CA SER A 70 3.61 -2.29 -12.17
C SER A 70 2.54 -2.14 -11.07
N VAL A 71 1.71 -1.11 -11.18
CA VAL A 71 0.61 -0.87 -10.23
C VAL A 71 -0.41 -2.02 -10.28
N ASP A 72 -0.61 -2.64 -11.46
CA ASP A 72 -1.47 -3.80 -11.61
C ASP A 72 -0.93 -5.04 -10.87
N ALA A 73 0.38 -5.28 -10.94
CA ALA A 73 1.02 -6.36 -10.18
C ALA A 73 0.94 -6.10 -8.67
N LEU A 74 1.17 -4.86 -8.24
CA LEU A 74 1.02 -4.45 -6.85
C LEU A 74 -0.42 -4.69 -6.35
N LEU A 75 -1.42 -4.28 -7.15
CA LEU A 75 -2.83 -4.49 -6.82
C LEU A 75 -3.16 -5.98 -6.71
N THR A 76 -2.70 -6.78 -7.68
CA THR A 76 -2.89 -8.23 -7.67
C THR A 76 -2.33 -8.84 -6.38
N GLU A 77 -1.14 -8.44 -5.96
CA GLU A 77 -0.52 -8.95 -4.74
C GLU A 77 -1.28 -8.56 -3.46
N VAL A 78 -1.79 -7.33 -3.40
CA VAL A 78 -2.60 -6.85 -2.27
C VAL A 78 -3.96 -7.56 -2.21
N MET A 79 -4.56 -7.88 -3.37
CA MET A 79 -5.90 -8.46 -3.48
C MET A 79 -5.92 -9.98 -3.37
N VAL A 80 -4.88 -10.70 -3.80
CA VAL A 80 -4.82 -12.19 -3.75
C VAL A 80 -4.83 -12.71 -2.31
N GLN A 81 -4.47 -11.88 -1.32
CA GLN A 81 -4.51 -12.26 0.10
C GLN A 81 -5.89 -12.01 0.76
N VAL A 82 -6.92 -11.59 0.00
CA VAL A 82 -8.28 -11.36 0.50
C VAL A 82 -9.12 -12.65 0.49
N THR A 83 -8.76 -13.64 -0.33
CA THR A 83 -9.54 -14.88 -0.50
C THR A 83 -9.50 -15.86 0.69
N ASP A 84 -8.73 -15.59 1.74
CA ASP A 84 -8.62 -16.45 2.94
C ASP A 84 -9.42 -15.94 4.15
N ALA A 85 -10.10 -14.80 4.03
CA ALA A 85 -10.96 -14.25 5.07
C ALA A 85 -12.38 -14.07 4.52
N ALA A 86 -13.21 -15.09 4.73
CA ALA A 86 -14.65 -14.98 4.49
C ALA A 86 -15.24 -13.80 5.30
N ASP A 87 -15.95 -12.96 4.54
CA ASP A 87 -16.88 -11.89 4.91
C ASP A 87 -17.44 -11.89 6.34
N ASP A 88 -17.31 -10.73 6.98
CA ASP A 88 -18.42 -10.12 7.74
C ASP A 88 -18.24 -8.58 7.84
N ASP A 89 -18.17 -7.88 6.68
CA ASP A 89 -18.50 -6.43 6.53
C ASP A 89 -18.08 -5.84 5.14
N ALA A 90 -18.30 -6.58 4.05
CA ALA A 90 -18.04 -6.05 2.70
C ALA A 90 -19.19 -5.16 2.21
N ALA A 91 -19.10 -3.84 2.43
CA ALA A 91 -19.77 -2.89 1.54
C ALA A 91 -19.12 -3.00 0.15
N PRO A 92 -19.88 -3.24 -0.94
CA PRO A 92 -19.30 -3.64 -2.20
C PRO A 92 -18.64 -2.44 -2.91
N LEU A 93 -17.37 -2.63 -3.29
CA LEU A 93 -16.59 -1.76 -4.20
C LEU A 93 -17.11 -1.82 -5.65
N ALA A 94 -18.43 -1.82 -5.86
CA ALA A 94 -19.08 -2.08 -7.14
C ALA A 94 -19.03 -0.89 -8.15
N THR A 95 -18.23 0.16 -7.93
CA THR A 95 -18.39 1.41 -8.70
C THR A 95 -17.18 1.82 -9.56
N LEU A 96 -16.05 1.12 -9.55
CA LEU A 96 -14.85 1.55 -10.30
C LEU A 96 -14.63 0.86 -11.66
N ALA A 97 -15.59 0.09 -12.16
CA ALA A 97 -15.55 -0.44 -13.52
C ALA A 97 -16.86 -0.12 -14.26
N ARG A 98 -16.89 1.03 -14.94
CA ARG A 98 -17.73 1.28 -16.12
C ARG A 98 -16.93 2.07 -17.14
#